data_AF-A0A9E4A397-F1
#
_entry.id   AF-A0A9E4A397-F1
#
_cell.length_a   1.000
_cell.length_b   1.000
_cell.length_c   1.000
_cell.angle_alpha   90.00
_cell.angle_beta   90.00
_cell.angle_gamma   90.00
#
_symmetry.space_group_name_H-M   'P 1'
#
loop_
_entity.id
_entity.type
_entity.pdbx_description
1 polymer ?
#
loop_
_entity_poly.entity_id
_entity_poly.type
_entity_poly.pdbx_seq_one_letter_code
_entity_poly.pdbx_strand_id
1 'polypeptide(L)'
;MIVDTHTHLVSEDPERYPLQPAGLPGKWYLEAPVSAERMLERMDENGVDRAVAVQPMGAYSYDNRYAADSAERFPERLAGVCCVDVRSPDALSELDLWIGRRRMQGLRLFALAPEGESWLSEPATFPVWERVADLGVPLIATVFSHQLAELGRVLERFRDLPVLLDHCGFPQLHGPGWTSSGPLLDGPRWDSVRPLFDLADKPNLYLKVSTHVLDEAERVGELRDFVAALAERFGSRRLMWGSDFPQTHDRSYAQLVDWGRQGFSGLAPEDRDQVLGRTALGFWPPPGPQ
;
A
#
# COMPACT_ATOMS: atom_id res chain seq x y z
N MET A 1 10.92 2.49 -15.97
CA MET A 1 10.60 3.33 -14.81
C MET A 1 10.06 2.42 -13.72
N ILE A 2 10.52 2.58 -12.49
CA ILE A 2 10.08 1.84 -11.30
C ILE A 2 9.56 2.83 -10.26
N VAL A 3 8.39 2.53 -9.70
CA VAL A 3 7.80 3.27 -8.59
C VAL A 3 7.59 2.33 -7.42
N ASP A 4 8.21 2.63 -6.29
CA ASP A 4 7.99 1.91 -5.04
C ASP A 4 6.77 2.49 -4.30
N THR A 5 5.64 1.80 -4.34
CA THR A 5 4.35 2.36 -3.86
C THR A 5 4.10 2.21 -2.36
N HIS A 6 5.08 1.70 -1.61
CA HIS A 6 4.95 1.53 -0.17
C HIS A 6 6.31 1.66 0.52
N THR A 7 6.65 2.87 0.95
CA THR A 7 7.83 3.13 1.78
C THR A 7 7.47 3.95 3.00
N HIS A 8 8.30 3.85 4.04
CA HIS A 8 8.12 4.58 5.28
C HIS A 8 9.38 5.39 5.60
N LEU A 9 9.20 6.66 5.95
CA LEU A 9 10.31 7.56 6.25
C LEU A 9 10.31 7.92 7.74
N VAL A 10 11.48 7.87 8.35
CA VAL A 10 11.71 8.23 9.76
C VAL A 10 12.81 9.28 9.82
N SER A 11 12.52 10.40 10.47
CA SER A 11 13.41 11.55 10.61
C SER A 11 14.62 11.22 11.48
N GLU A 12 15.78 11.75 11.08
CA GLU A 12 17.00 11.79 11.91
C GLU A 12 16.99 12.95 12.93
N ASP A 13 16.01 13.87 12.82
CA ASP A 13 15.77 14.98 13.76
C ASP A 13 14.54 14.68 14.64
N PRO A 14 14.74 14.09 15.84
CA PRO A 14 13.66 13.75 16.76
C PRO A 14 13.14 14.93 17.56
N GLU A 15 13.83 16.09 17.57
CA GLU A 15 13.32 17.29 18.22
C GLU A 15 12.23 17.95 17.36
N ARG A 16 12.48 18.03 16.04
CA ARG A 16 11.50 18.55 15.08
C ARG A 16 10.37 17.57 14.81
N TYR A 17 10.69 16.28 14.71
CA TYR A 17 9.73 15.20 14.42
C TYR A 17 9.81 14.11 15.49
N PRO A 18 9.26 14.35 16.68
CA PRO A 18 9.29 13.37 17.77
C PRO A 18 8.48 12.13 17.40
N LEU A 19 9.04 10.95 17.68
CA LEU A 19 8.32 9.68 17.55
C LEU A 19 7.10 9.68 18.47
N GLN A 20 5.97 9.21 17.93
CA GLN A 20 4.71 9.02 18.63
C GLN A 20 4.12 7.64 18.29
N PRO A 21 4.72 6.55 18.79
CA PRO A 21 4.32 5.21 18.37
C PRO A 21 2.86 4.90 18.72
N ALA A 22 2.07 4.45 17.74
CA ALA A 22 0.65 4.16 17.89
C ALA A 22 0.34 2.82 18.60
N GLY A 23 1.35 2.14 19.16
CA GLY A 23 1.20 0.82 19.78
C GLY A 23 1.06 -0.35 18.79
N LEU A 24 1.36 -0.13 17.50
CA LEU A 24 1.41 -1.18 16.49
C LEU A 24 2.63 -2.09 16.71
N PRO A 25 2.56 -3.38 16.32
CA PRO A 25 3.69 -4.30 16.47
C PRO A 25 4.94 -3.88 15.68
N GLY A 26 6.11 -4.21 16.23
CA GLY A 26 7.42 -3.95 15.62
C GLY A 26 8.07 -2.63 16.07
N LYS A 27 9.39 -2.55 15.92
CA LYS A 27 10.20 -1.37 16.25
C LYS A 27 11.17 -1.01 15.12
N TRP A 28 10.80 -1.33 13.89
CA TRP A 28 11.57 -1.07 12.68
C TRP A 28 12.01 0.41 12.55
N TYR A 29 11.22 1.35 13.07
CA TYR A 29 11.53 2.78 13.10
C TYR A 29 12.65 3.16 14.08
N LEU A 30 13.06 2.22 14.96
CA LEU A 30 14.25 2.31 15.79
C LEU A 30 15.37 1.39 15.28
N GLU A 31 15.02 0.24 14.71
CA GLU A 31 15.96 -0.80 14.27
C GLU A 31 16.61 -0.46 12.93
N ALA A 32 15.84 0.10 12.00
CA ALA A 32 16.26 0.44 10.64
C ALA A 32 15.59 1.73 10.11
N PRO A 33 15.63 2.86 10.84
CA PRO A 33 15.07 4.12 10.33
C PRO A 33 15.74 4.54 9.03
N VAL A 34 14.97 5.15 8.14
CA VAL A 34 15.49 5.76 6.91
C VAL A 34 14.89 7.14 6.72
N SER A 35 15.75 8.15 6.61
CA SER A 35 15.33 9.51 6.26
C SER A 35 14.98 9.61 4.77
N ALA A 36 14.29 10.68 4.38
CA ALA A 36 13.98 10.95 2.98
C ALA A 36 15.24 10.97 2.09
N GLU A 37 16.30 11.64 2.53
CA GLU A 37 17.57 11.72 1.80
C GLU A 37 18.21 10.36 1.63
N ARG A 38 18.29 9.57 2.71
CA ARG A 38 18.84 8.21 2.65
C ARG A 38 17.99 7.29 1.79
N MET A 39 16.68 7.48 1.79
CA MET A 39 15.79 6.74 0.90
C MET A 39 16.07 7.09 -0.56
N LEU A 40 16.25 8.36 -0.91
CA LEU A 40 16.58 8.78 -2.28
C LEU A 40 17.94 8.23 -2.74
N GLU A 41 18.96 8.23 -1.89
CA GLU A 41 20.25 7.61 -2.18
C GLU A 41 20.07 6.12 -2.52
N ARG A 42 19.31 5.38 -1.70
CA ARG A 42 18.99 3.98 -1.97
C ARG A 42 18.19 3.79 -3.25
N MET A 43 17.26 4.69 -3.55
CA MET A 43 16.50 4.66 -4.80
C MET A 43 17.42 4.84 -6.02
N ASP A 44 18.34 5.80 -5.96
CA ASP A 44 19.31 6.08 -7.03
C ASP A 44 20.24 4.90 -7.28
N GLU A 45 20.75 4.28 -6.22
CA GLU A 45 21.62 3.09 -6.28
C GLU A 45 20.94 1.87 -6.93
N ASN A 46 19.60 1.79 -6.85
CA ASN A 46 18.82 0.61 -7.28
C ASN A 46 17.91 0.87 -8.50
N GLY A 47 18.03 2.06 -9.11
CA GLY A 47 17.26 2.45 -10.29
C GLY A 47 15.75 2.53 -10.02
N VAL A 48 15.37 3.02 -8.84
CA VAL A 48 13.98 3.34 -8.48
C VAL A 48 13.73 4.82 -8.75
N ASP A 49 12.84 5.12 -9.68
CA ASP A 49 12.62 6.49 -10.14
C ASP A 49 11.82 7.29 -9.12
N ARG A 50 10.80 6.69 -8.50
CA ARG A 50 9.92 7.38 -7.53
C ARG A 50 9.48 6.44 -6.41
N ALA A 51 9.05 7.00 -5.28
CA ALA A 51 8.46 6.26 -4.19
C ALA A 51 7.27 6.99 -3.58
N VAL A 52 6.41 6.24 -2.90
CA VAL A 52 5.31 6.77 -2.10
C VAL A 52 5.69 6.69 -0.64
N ALA A 53 5.96 7.86 -0.05
CA ALA A 53 6.17 8.04 1.38
C ALA A 53 4.83 7.90 2.11
N VAL A 54 4.50 6.66 2.48
CA VAL A 54 3.32 6.33 3.25
C VAL A 54 3.58 6.69 4.71
N GLN A 55 2.71 7.52 5.29
CA GLN A 55 2.80 7.92 6.70
C GLN A 55 2.96 6.67 7.60
N PRO A 56 4.06 6.59 8.38
CA PRO A 56 4.29 5.45 9.24
C PRO A 56 3.58 5.61 10.59
N MET A 57 2.31 5.16 10.64
CA MET A 57 1.51 5.12 11.87
C MET A 57 2.24 4.49 13.06
N GLY A 58 3.05 3.45 12.81
CA GLY A 58 3.84 2.80 13.86
C GLY A 58 4.89 3.71 14.52
N ALA A 59 5.41 4.69 13.79
CA ALA A 59 6.46 5.60 14.27
C ALA A 59 5.91 6.95 14.76
N TYR A 60 4.92 7.51 14.04
CA TYR A 60 4.44 8.88 14.24
C TYR A 60 2.93 9.00 14.50
N SER A 61 2.19 7.88 14.55
CA SER A 61 0.73 7.92 14.61
C SER A 61 0.20 8.84 13.50
N TYR A 62 -0.72 9.75 13.81
CA TYR A 62 -1.31 10.71 12.88
C TYR A 62 -0.48 11.98 12.63
N ASP A 63 0.77 12.08 13.12
CA ASP A 63 1.65 13.22 12.83
C ASP A 63 2.29 13.10 11.44
N ASN A 64 1.60 13.64 10.44
CA ASN A 64 2.00 13.56 9.02
C ASN A 64 3.17 14.47 8.62
N ARG A 65 3.72 15.28 9.55
CA ARG A 65 4.64 16.37 9.19
C ARG A 65 5.87 15.88 8.45
N TYR A 66 6.49 14.79 8.88
CA TYR A 66 7.72 14.34 8.22
C TYR A 66 7.48 13.81 6.81
N ALA A 67 6.42 13.02 6.59
CA ALA A 67 6.05 12.55 5.26
C ALA A 67 5.68 13.71 4.33
N ALA A 68 4.94 14.71 4.84
CA ALA A 68 4.57 15.91 4.09
C ALA A 68 5.78 16.77 3.73
N ASP A 69 6.62 17.14 4.69
CA ASP A 69 7.83 17.93 4.46
C ASP A 69 8.78 17.22 3.48
N SER A 70 8.84 15.88 3.52
CA SER A 70 9.66 15.08 2.59
C SER A 70 9.11 15.11 1.15
N ALA A 71 7.80 14.92 0.98
CA ALA A 71 7.17 14.97 -0.34
C ALA A 71 7.20 16.39 -0.94
N GLU A 72 7.05 17.43 -0.12
CA GLU A 72 7.17 18.83 -0.55
C GLU A 72 8.60 19.20 -0.97
N ARG A 73 9.61 18.65 -0.30
CA ARG A 73 11.02 18.89 -0.63
C ARG A 73 11.49 18.13 -1.86
N PHE A 74 10.94 16.94 -2.11
CA PHE A 74 11.35 16.06 -3.21
C PHE A 74 10.17 15.63 -4.10
N PRO A 75 9.35 16.55 -4.64
CA PRO A 75 8.06 16.21 -5.27
C PRO A 75 8.20 15.39 -6.56
N GLU A 76 9.33 15.55 -7.26
CA GLU A 76 9.67 14.75 -8.44
C GLU A 76 9.95 13.28 -8.09
N ARG A 77 10.35 13.00 -6.85
CA ARG A 77 10.80 11.66 -6.41
C ARG A 77 9.88 11.00 -5.41
N LEU A 78 9.17 11.79 -4.58
CA LEU A 78 8.32 11.32 -3.49
C LEU A 78 6.90 11.86 -3.63
N ALA A 79 5.92 10.96 -3.56
CA ALA A 79 4.54 11.29 -3.27
C ALA A 79 4.25 11.01 -1.78
N GLY A 80 3.49 11.87 -1.11
CA GLY A 80 3.11 11.67 0.29
C GLY A 80 1.71 11.10 0.45
N VAL A 81 1.52 10.14 1.36
CA VAL A 81 0.20 9.64 1.78
C VAL A 81 0.04 9.87 3.27
N CYS A 82 -1.03 10.56 3.68
CA CYS A 82 -1.27 10.88 5.09
C CYS A 82 -2.13 9.81 5.79
N CYS A 83 -2.15 9.82 7.11
CA CYS A 83 -3.12 9.13 7.94
C CYS A 83 -3.85 10.16 8.81
N VAL A 84 -5.15 9.99 9.04
CA VAL A 84 -5.91 10.82 9.98
C VAL A 84 -6.72 9.91 10.91
N ASP A 85 -7.00 10.38 12.13
CA ASP A 85 -7.95 9.71 13.00
C ASP A 85 -9.36 9.93 12.47
N VAL A 86 -9.92 8.91 11.81
CA VAL A 86 -11.24 8.99 11.19
C VAL A 86 -12.39 9.18 12.18
N ARG A 87 -12.14 8.92 13.47
CA ARG A 87 -13.14 9.09 14.55
C ARG A 87 -12.99 10.44 15.26
N SER A 88 -11.94 11.20 14.95
CA SER A 88 -11.77 12.55 15.49
C SER A 88 -12.86 13.47 14.95
N PRO A 89 -13.43 14.37 15.78
CA PRO A 89 -14.31 15.43 15.30
C PRO A 89 -13.62 16.35 14.27
N ASP A 90 -12.28 16.38 14.28
CA ASP A 90 -11.46 17.21 13.40
C ASP A 90 -10.99 16.47 12.12
N ALA A 91 -11.44 15.23 11.90
CA ALA A 91 -10.96 14.39 10.78
C ALA A 91 -11.07 15.10 9.42
N LEU A 92 -12.19 15.79 9.16
CA LEU A 92 -12.39 16.49 7.89
C LEU A 92 -11.47 17.69 7.72
N SER A 93 -11.24 18.46 8.80
CA SER A 93 -10.28 19.58 8.76
C SER A 93 -8.84 19.10 8.61
N GLU A 94 -8.49 17.95 9.19
CA GLU A 94 -7.19 17.32 8.99
C GLU A 94 -7.00 16.89 7.53
N LEU A 95 -8.01 16.32 6.87
CA LEU A 95 -7.95 16.02 5.43
C LEU A 95 -7.74 17.30 4.60
N ASP A 96 -8.48 18.37 4.90
CA ASP A 96 -8.32 19.65 4.21
C ASP A 96 -6.93 20.25 4.39
N LEU A 97 -6.33 20.08 5.56
CA LEU A 97 -4.95 20.45 5.82
C LEU A 97 -3.99 19.59 5.00
N TRP A 98 -3.99 18.27 5.20
CA TRP A 98 -2.95 17.40 4.65
C TRP A 98 -3.06 17.26 3.14
N ILE A 99 -4.25 17.04 2.60
CA ILE A 99 -4.46 16.86 1.16
C ILE A 99 -4.63 18.22 0.47
N GLY A 100 -5.53 19.06 0.99
CA GLY A 100 -5.88 20.33 0.36
C GLY A 100 -4.76 21.37 0.40
N ARG A 101 -4.08 21.53 1.55
CA ARG A 101 -3.05 22.56 1.73
C ARG A 101 -1.63 22.03 1.60
N ARG A 102 -1.32 20.91 2.25
CA ARG A 102 0.02 20.27 2.23
C ARG A 102 0.22 19.32 1.04
N ARG A 103 -0.78 19.20 0.16
CA ARG A 103 -0.71 18.47 -1.12
C ARG A 103 -0.32 17.00 -1.00
N MET A 104 -0.64 16.37 0.14
CA MET A 104 -0.57 14.91 0.28
C MET A 104 -1.53 14.28 -0.73
N GLN A 105 -1.08 13.20 -1.37
CA GLN A 105 -1.70 12.62 -2.56
C GLN A 105 -2.47 11.33 -2.25
N GLY A 106 -2.96 11.18 -1.02
CA GLY A 106 -3.78 10.05 -0.61
C GLY A 106 -3.95 9.96 0.89
N LEU A 107 -4.96 9.20 1.30
CA LEU A 107 -5.23 8.85 2.69
C LEU A 107 -5.04 7.36 2.91
N ARG A 108 -4.28 6.95 3.93
CA ARG A 108 -4.22 5.56 4.40
C ARG A 108 -5.08 5.37 5.64
N LEU A 109 -5.87 4.30 5.63
CA LEU A 109 -6.73 3.85 6.72
C LEU A 109 -6.21 2.51 7.27
N PHE A 110 -5.91 2.49 8.57
CA PHE A 110 -5.54 1.28 9.30
C PHE A 110 -6.75 0.70 10.03
N ALA A 111 -7.50 -0.15 9.36
CA ALA A 111 -8.70 -0.78 9.89
C ALA A 111 -8.44 -2.25 10.26
N LEU A 112 -7.30 -2.53 10.91
CA LEU A 112 -6.91 -3.87 11.33
C LEU A 112 -7.71 -4.29 12.58
N ALA A 113 -8.54 -5.32 12.44
CA ALA A 113 -9.24 -5.95 13.55
C ALA A 113 -8.62 -7.33 13.84
N PRO A 114 -8.30 -7.69 15.11
CA PRO A 114 -7.79 -9.03 15.42
C PRO A 114 -8.76 -10.14 15.01
N GLU A 115 -10.07 -9.89 15.14
CA GLU A 115 -11.14 -10.80 14.76
C GLU A 115 -12.35 -9.99 14.24
N GLY A 116 -13.13 -10.58 13.34
CA GLY A 116 -14.40 -10.03 12.88
C GLY A 116 -14.27 -8.83 11.94
N GLU A 117 -15.26 -7.95 11.96
CA GLU A 117 -15.27 -6.71 11.18
C GLU A 117 -14.56 -5.59 11.94
N SER A 118 -14.08 -4.59 11.20
CA SER A 118 -13.50 -3.37 11.76
C SER A 118 -14.54 -2.25 11.81
N TRP A 119 -14.05 -1.01 11.69
CA TRP A 119 -14.83 0.20 11.60
C TRP A 119 -15.01 0.69 10.16
N LEU A 120 -14.38 0.03 9.18
CA LEU A 120 -14.27 0.51 7.81
C LEU A 120 -15.64 0.75 7.16
N SER A 121 -16.61 -0.10 7.46
CA SER A 121 -17.99 -0.02 6.95
C SER A 121 -18.98 0.70 7.86
N GLU A 122 -18.53 1.25 8.99
CA GLU A 122 -19.39 2.02 9.91
C GLU A 122 -19.82 3.35 9.26
N PRO A 123 -21.12 3.70 9.25
CA PRO A 123 -21.59 4.97 8.67
C PRO A 123 -20.94 6.23 9.23
N ALA A 124 -20.45 6.17 10.47
CA ALA A 124 -19.71 7.25 11.11
C ALA A 124 -18.41 7.62 10.35
N THR A 125 -17.87 6.70 9.55
CA THR A 125 -16.64 6.93 8.79
C THR A 125 -16.90 7.52 7.41
N PHE A 126 -18.10 7.35 6.85
CA PHE A 126 -18.43 7.75 5.48
C PHE A 126 -18.13 9.21 5.14
N PRO A 127 -18.28 10.20 6.04
CA PRO A 127 -17.87 11.57 5.75
C PRO A 127 -16.39 11.71 5.34
N VAL A 128 -15.50 10.88 5.89
CA VAL A 128 -14.07 10.85 5.51
C VAL A 128 -13.92 10.32 4.08
N TRP A 129 -14.62 9.23 3.74
CA TRP A 129 -14.60 8.65 2.38
C TRP A 129 -15.13 9.63 1.34
N GLU A 130 -16.27 10.27 1.64
CA GLU A 130 -16.90 11.30 0.80
C GLU A 130 -15.93 12.48 0.61
N ARG A 131 -15.27 12.93 1.68
CA ARG A 131 -14.32 14.04 1.59
C ARG A 131 -13.07 13.68 0.79
N VAL A 132 -12.53 12.48 0.93
CA VAL A 132 -11.39 12.01 0.13
C VAL A 132 -11.76 11.95 -1.36
N ALA A 133 -12.97 11.48 -1.68
CA ALA A 133 -13.48 11.49 -3.06
C ALA A 133 -13.60 12.91 -3.63
N ASP A 134 -14.14 13.85 -2.85
CA ASP A 134 -14.21 15.28 -3.25
C ASP A 134 -12.83 15.91 -3.49
N LEU A 135 -11.83 15.49 -2.70
CA LEU A 135 -10.45 15.96 -2.83
C LEU A 135 -9.70 15.29 -3.99
N GLY A 136 -10.27 14.25 -4.60
CA GLY A 136 -9.74 13.62 -5.81
C GLY A 136 -8.44 12.84 -5.60
N VAL A 137 -8.20 12.30 -4.40
CA VAL A 137 -7.02 11.47 -4.10
C VAL A 137 -7.41 10.04 -3.76
N PRO A 138 -6.54 9.04 -4.01
CA PRO A 138 -6.83 7.66 -3.66
C PRO A 138 -6.89 7.44 -2.15
N LEU A 139 -7.68 6.42 -1.77
CA LEU A 139 -7.68 5.87 -0.42
C LEU A 139 -6.88 4.56 -0.41
N ILE A 140 -6.04 4.37 0.60
CA ILE A 140 -5.32 3.12 0.87
C ILE A 140 -5.97 2.45 2.06
N ALA A 141 -6.44 1.21 1.89
CA ALA A 141 -7.03 0.41 2.95
C ALA A 141 -6.04 -0.65 3.42
N THR A 142 -5.73 -0.65 4.72
CA THR A 142 -4.96 -1.70 5.39
C THR A 142 -5.89 -2.52 6.26
N VAL A 143 -6.25 -3.72 5.78
CA VAL A 143 -7.17 -4.67 6.43
C VAL A 143 -6.59 -6.09 6.34
N PHE A 144 -7.04 -7.01 7.20
CA PHE A 144 -6.72 -8.42 7.08
C PHE A 144 -7.65 -9.17 6.11
N SER A 145 -7.23 -10.36 5.71
CA SER A 145 -7.92 -11.21 4.74
C SER A 145 -9.35 -11.58 5.16
N HIS A 146 -9.57 -11.79 6.46
CA HIS A 146 -10.91 -12.07 7.01
C HIS A 146 -11.87 -10.87 6.94
N GLN A 147 -11.36 -9.67 6.68
CA GLN A 147 -12.13 -8.43 6.58
C GLN A 147 -12.45 -8.04 5.13
N LEU A 148 -12.05 -8.83 4.13
CA LEU A 148 -12.23 -8.48 2.72
C LEU A 148 -13.71 -8.41 2.30
N ALA A 149 -14.58 -9.17 2.95
CA ALA A 149 -16.03 -9.03 2.77
C ALA A 149 -16.55 -7.66 3.24
N GLU A 150 -16.01 -7.13 4.35
CA GLU A 150 -16.32 -5.77 4.82
C GLU A 150 -15.87 -4.72 3.80
N LEU A 151 -14.62 -4.83 3.32
CA LEU A 151 -14.07 -3.96 2.28
C LEU A 151 -14.93 -3.98 1.02
N GLY A 152 -15.40 -5.15 0.58
CA GLY A 152 -16.30 -5.29 -0.58
C GLY A 152 -17.58 -4.45 -0.46
N ARG A 153 -18.18 -4.36 0.73
CA ARG A 153 -19.37 -3.51 0.96
C ARG A 153 -19.04 -2.02 0.83
N VAL A 154 -17.86 -1.61 1.28
CA VAL A 154 -17.41 -0.21 1.19
C VAL A 154 -17.07 0.16 -0.26
N LEU A 155 -16.43 -0.74 -1.01
CA LEU A 155 -16.14 -0.55 -2.43
C LEU A 155 -17.42 -0.40 -3.26
N GLU A 156 -18.47 -1.17 -2.95
CA GLU A 156 -19.78 -1.04 -3.60
C GLU A 156 -20.47 0.30 -3.29
N ARG A 157 -20.23 0.88 -2.11
CA ARG A 157 -20.77 2.20 -1.75
C ARG A 157 -20.01 3.32 -2.47
N PHE A 158 -18.69 3.23 -2.54
CA PHE A 158 -17.80 4.26 -3.09
C PHE A 158 -17.18 3.85 -4.42
N ARG A 159 -18.02 3.42 -5.38
CA ARG A 159 -17.57 2.80 -6.65
C ARG A 159 -16.71 3.70 -7.54
N ASP A 160 -16.79 5.01 -7.35
CA ASP A 160 -16.02 5.99 -8.12
C ASP A 160 -14.73 6.42 -7.41
N LEU A 161 -14.56 6.08 -6.13
CA LEU A 161 -13.34 6.37 -5.38
C LEU A 161 -12.32 5.25 -5.61
N PRO A 162 -11.13 5.55 -6.15
CA PRO A 162 -10.07 4.56 -6.25
C PRO A 162 -9.55 4.16 -4.87
N VAL A 163 -9.52 2.85 -4.61
CA VAL A 163 -9.04 2.26 -3.36
C VAL A 163 -7.89 1.30 -3.64
N LEU A 164 -6.77 1.48 -2.93
CA LEU A 164 -5.62 0.59 -2.98
C LEU A 164 -5.62 -0.28 -1.72
N LEU A 165 -5.69 -1.60 -1.89
CA LEU A 165 -5.55 -2.56 -0.80
C LEU A 165 -4.06 -2.80 -0.54
N ASP A 166 -3.60 -2.42 0.65
CA ASP A 166 -2.26 -2.72 1.10
C ASP A 166 -2.04 -4.23 1.23
N HIS A 167 -0.86 -4.69 0.80
CA HIS A 167 -0.37 -6.06 0.97
C HIS A 167 -1.38 -7.14 0.54
N CYS A 168 -2.23 -6.85 -0.46
CA CYS A 168 -3.34 -7.72 -0.88
C CYS A 168 -4.24 -8.21 0.28
N GLY A 169 -4.34 -7.45 1.37
CA GLY A 169 -5.07 -7.85 2.57
C GLY A 169 -4.40 -8.97 3.37
N PHE A 170 -3.08 -9.10 3.30
CA PHE A 170 -2.29 -10.14 3.99
C PHE A 170 -2.83 -11.55 3.68
N PRO A 171 -2.74 -12.00 2.40
CA PRO A 171 -3.27 -13.30 2.00
C PRO A 171 -2.63 -14.42 2.83
N GLN A 172 -3.42 -15.45 3.13
CA GLN A 172 -2.91 -16.67 3.78
C GLN A 172 -2.81 -17.75 2.73
N LEU A 173 -1.59 -18.01 2.25
CA LEU A 173 -1.29 -19.01 1.22
C LEU A 173 -0.74 -20.30 1.83
N HIS A 174 -1.06 -20.60 3.09
CA HIS A 174 -0.64 -21.81 3.78
C HIS A 174 -1.62 -22.21 4.88
N GLY A 175 -1.43 -23.41 5.41
CA GLY A 175 -2.17 -23.93 6.56
C GLY A 175 -3.07 -25.13 6.20
N PRO A 176 -3.91 -25.58 7.15
CA PRO A 176 -4.81 -26.71 6.94
C PRO A 176 -5.75 -26.47 5.76
N GLY A 177 -5.81 -27.43 4.83
CA GLY A 177 -6.64 -27.32 3.63
C GLY A 177 -5.95 -26.66 2.43
N TRP A 178 -4.72 -26.15 2.57
CA TRP A 178 -3.94 -25.66 1.43
C TRP A 178 -3.55 -26.82 0.50
N THR A 179 -3.60 -26.56 -0.81
CA THR A 179 -3.17 -27.49 -1.87
C THR A 179 -2.54 -26.71 -3.02
N SER A 180 -1.44 -27.19 -3.59
CA SER A 180 -0.89 -26.69 -4.86
C SER A 180 -1.50 -27.39 -6.09
N SER A 181 -2.46 -28.31 -5.90
CA SER A 181 -3.11 -29.02 -7.01
C SER A 181 -4.39 -28.31 -7.46
N GLY A 182 -4.65 -28.36 -8.77
CA GLY A 182 -5.81 -27.75 -9.42
C GLY A 182 -5.45 -26.67 -10.44
N PRO A 183 -6.44 -26.17 -11.19
CA PRO A 183 -6.22 -25.13 -12.19
C PRO A 183 -5.75 -23.82 -11.55
N LEU A 184 -5.03 -23.01 -12.34
CA LEU A 184 -4.56 -21.68 -11.94
C LEU A 184 -5.70 -20.75 -11.53
N LEU A 185 -6.90 -20.97 -12.07
CA LEU A 185 -8.09 -20.14 -11.84
C LEU A 185 -9.23 -21.06 -11.41
N ASP A 186 -10.04 -20.59 -10.46
CA ASP A 186 -11.26 -21.28 -9.99
C ASP A 186 -11.07 -22.73 -9.49
N GLY A 187 -9.86 -23.05 -9.01
CA GLY A 187 -9.53 -24.32 -8.38
C GLY A 187 -9.33 -24.22 -6.87
N PRO A 188 -9.20 -25.38 -6.18
CA PRO A 188 -8.99 -25.42 -4.72
C PRO A 188 -7.66 -24.80 -4.29
N ARG A 189 -6.72 -24.62 -5.23
CA ARG A 189 -5.42 -23.97 -5.03
C ARG A 189 -5.52 -22.62 -4.33
N TRP A 190 -6.57 -21.85 -4.62
CA TRP A 190 -6.73 -20.49 -4.13
C TRP A 190 -7.92 -20.31 -3.18
N ASP A 191 -8.47 -21.38 -2.63
CA ASP A 191 -9.64 -21.29 -1.76
C ASP A 191 -9.39 -20.43 -0.51
N SER A 192 -8.18 -20.49 0.06
CA SER A 192 -7.80 -19.67 1.22
C SER A 192 -7.72 -18.16 0.92
N VAL A 193 -7.60 -17.79 -0.35
CA VAL A 193 -7.59 -16.40 -0.84
C VAL A 193 -8.79 -16.07 -1.72
N ARG A 194 -9.81 -16.94 -1.75
CA ARG A 194 -11.06 -16.71 -2.46
C ARG A 194 -11.67 -15.34 -2.14
N PRO A 195 -11.74 -14.87 -0.87
CA PRO A 195 -12.29 -13.56 -0.57
C PRO A 195 -11.55 -12.39 -1.25
N LEU A 196 -10.25 -12.53 -1.53
CA LEU A 196 -9.51 -11.54 -2.31
C LEU A 196 -9.96 -11.56 -3.76
N PHE A 197 -9.99 -12.74 -4.39
CA PHE A 197 -10.37 -12.88 -5.80
C PHE A 197 -11.83 -12.53 -6.07
N ASP A 198 -12.71 -12.70 -5.09
CA ASP A 198 -14.11 -12.28 -5.20
C ASP A 198 -14.27 -10.75 -5.33
N LEU A 199 -13.25 -9.97 -4.92
CA LEU A 199 -13.23 -8.51 -5.11
C LEU A 199 -12.74 -8.07 -6.51
N ALA A 200 -12.39 -9.01 -7.39
CA ALA A 200 -11.91 -8.67 -8.74
C ALA A 200 -12.98 -7.93 -9.58
N ASP A 201 -14.26 -8.12 -9.26
CA ASP A 201 -15.41 -7.44 -9.87
C ASP A 201 -15.53 -5.95 -9.47
N LYS A 202 -14.78 -5.50 -8.46
CA LYS A 202 -14.77 -4.09 -8.01
C LYS A 202 -13.79 -3.28 -8.86
N PRO A 203 -14.26 -2.48 -9.84
CA PRO A 203 -13.38 -1.82 -10.80
C PRO A 203 -12.49 -0.74 -10.19
N ASN A 204 -12.88 -0.21 -9.04
CA ASN A 204 -12.15 0.81 -8.28
C ASN A 204 -11.14 0.24 -7.27
N LEU A 205 -10.99 -1.09 -7.20
CA LEU A 205 -10.01 -1.74 -6.33
C LEU A 205 -8.69 -2.00 -7.07
N TYR A 206 -7.61 -1.54 -6.45
CA TYR A 206 -6.22 -1.73 -6.87
C TYR A 206 -5.47 -2.48 -5.76
N LEU A 207 -4.47 -3.28 -6.13
CA LEU A 207 -3.71 -4.10 -5.19
C LEU A 207 -2.25 -3.66 -5.12
N LYS A 208 -1.77 -3.45 -3.90
CA LYS A 208 -0.33 -3.37 -3.64
C LYS A 208 0.21 -4.77 -3.36
N VAL A 209 0.87 -5.33 -4.36
CA VAL A 209 1.59 -6.60 -4.28
C VAL A 209 2.98 -6.32 -3.70
N SER A 210 3.02 -6.18 -2.38
CA SER A 210 4.25 -5.80 -1.67
C SER A 210 5.20 -6.98 -1.48
N THR A 211 6.40 -6.72 -0.95
CA THR A 211 7.35 -7.76 -0.51
C THR A 211 6.69 -8.85 0.33
N HIS A 212 5.87 -8.49 1.33
CA HIS A 212 5.13 -9.47 2.14
C HIS A 212 4.29 -10.46 1.33
N VAL A 213 3.66 -10.00 0.24
CA VAL A 213 2.82 -10.84 -0.62
C VAL A 213 3.68 -11.79 -1.44
N LEU A 214 4.81 -11.29 -1.95
CA LEU A 214 5.77 -12.10 -2.71
C LEU A 214 6.41 -13.17 -1.81
N ASP A 215 6.81 -12.82 -0.59
CA ASP A 215 7.38 -13.75 0.39
C ASP A 215 6.40 -14.85 0.78
N GLU A 216 5.14 -14.47 0.99
CA GLU A 216 4.08 -15.42 1.35
C GLU A 216 3.79 -16.43 0.23
N ALA A 217 3.82 -15.99 -1.02
CA ALA A 217 3.65 -16.87 -2.18
C ALA A 217 4.88 -17.76 -2.43
N GLU A 218 6.09 -17.21 -2.27
CA GLU A 218 7.33 -17.97 -2.41
C GLU A 218 7.47 -19.04 -1.32
N ARG A 219 7.04 -18.75 -0.08
CA ARG A 219 7.08 -19.70 1.04
C ARG A 219 6.37 -21.02 0.75
N VAL A 220 5.40 -21.02 -0.17
CA VAL A 220 4.70 -22.22 -0.63
C VAL A 220 5.06 -22.65 -2.06
N GLY A 221 6.08 -22.02 -2.66
CA GLY A 221 6.58 -22.34 -4.00
C GLY A 221 5.67 -21.88 -5.14
N GLU A 222 4.76 -20.95 -4.87
CA GLU A 222 3.69 -20.55 -5.78
C GLU A 222 3.85 -19.10 -6.28
N LEU A 223 5.01 -18.46 -6.08
CA LEU A 223 5.24 -17.05 -6.41
C LEU A 223 4.78 -16.68 -7.82
N ARG A 224 5.23 -17.43 -8.83
CA ARG A 224 4.89 -17.17 -10.23
C ARG A 224 3.40 -17.35 -10.51
N ASP A 225 2.82 -18.42 -9.99
CA ASP A 225 1.43 -18.78 -10.26
C ASP A 225 0.47 -17.83 -9.52
N PHE A 226 0.80 -17.41 -8.30
CA PHE A 226 0.01 -16.43 -7.56
C PHE A 226 0.04 -15.04 -8.21
N VAL A 227 1.22 -14.57 -8.64
CA VAL A 227 1.34 -13.30 -9.38
C VAL A 227 0.58 -13.37 -10.72
N ALA A 228 0.66 -14.48 -11.43
CA ALA A 228 -0.10 -14.69 -12.66
C ALA A 228 -1.61 -14.70 -12.41
N ALA A 229 -2.08 -15.36 -11.34
CA ALA A 229 -3.49 -15.37 -10.96
C ALA A 229 -4.00 -13.97 -10.59
N LEU A 230 -3.21 -13.18 -9.85
CA LEU A 230 -3.54 -11.78 -9.57
C LEU A 230 -3.64 -10.96 -10.86
N ALA A 231 -2.68 -11.10 -11.77
CA ALA A 231 -2.67 -10.37 -13.04
C ALA A 231 -3.85 -10.76 -13.94
N GLU A 232 -4.22 -12.04 -13.99
CA GLU A 232 -5.35 -12.52 -14.78
C GLU A 232 -6.71 -12.07 -14.19
N ARG A 233 -6.84 -12.06 -12.87
CA ARG A 233 -8.10 -11.67 -12.19
C ARG A 233 -8.31 -10.16 -12.15
N PHE A 234 -7.27 -9.41 -11.80
CA PHE A 234 -7.37 -7.97 -11.60
C PHE A 234 -6.94 -7.20 -12.85
N GLY A 235 -6.05 -7.75 -13.67
CA GLY A 235 -5.36 -7.00 -14.71
C GLY A 235 -4.16 -6.24 -14.13
N SER A 236 -3.04 -6.24 -14.86
CA SER A 236 -1.79 -5.56 -14.47
C SER A 236 -1.95 -4.06 -14.18
N ARG A 237 -2.91 -3.41 -14.83
CA ARG A 237 -3.28 -2.00 -14.61
C ARG A 237 -3.95 -1.72 -13.25
N ARG A 238 -4.28 -2.76 -12.48
CA ARG A 238 -4.78 -2.66 -11.11
C ARG A 238 -3.79 -3.20 -10.07
N LEU A 239 -2.57 -3.56 -10.48
CA LEU A 239 -1.53 -4.03 -9.58
C LEU A 239 -0.39 -3.01 -9.49
N MET A 240 0.21 -2.91 -8.31
CA MET A 240 1.39 -2.10 -8.04
C MET A 240 2.36 -2.84 -7.12
N TRP A 241 3.66 -2.70 -7.37
CA TRP A 241 4.69 -3.18 -6.46
C TRP A 241 4.97 -2.17 -5.34
N GLY A 242 5.34 -2.66 -4.15
CA GLY A 242 5.87 -1.86 -3.05
C GLY A 242 6.84 -2.65 -2.18
N SER A 243 7.96 -2.05 -1.79
CA SER A 243 8.98 -2.76 -1.00
C SER A 243 8.57 -2.98 0.44
N ASP A 244 7.72 -2.10 0.98
CA ASP A 244 7.42 -1.96 2.40
C ASP A 244 8.65 -1.56 3.24
N PHE A 245 9.68 -0.99 2.62
CA PHE A 245 10.90 -0.59 3.31
C PHE A 245 10.69 0.68 4.14
N PRO A 246 11.25 0.79 5.37
CA PRO A 246 11.99 -0.23 6.12
C PRO A 246 11.14 -0.97 7.15
N GLN A 247 9.81 -0.97 7.04
CA GLN A 247 8.99 -1.89 7.86
C GLN A 247 9.44 -3.33 7.60
N THR A 248 9.61 -3.69 6.32
CA THR A 248 10.40 -4.84 5.88
C THR A 248 11.89 -4.47 5.82
N HIS A 249 12.70 -5.04 6.73
CA HIS A 249 14.13 -4.72 6.88
C HIS A 249 15.00 -5.93 7.28
N ASP A 250 14.50 -7.15 7.08
CA ASP A 250 15.27 -8.40 7.21
C ASP A 250 16.38 -8.52 6.14
N ARG A 251 16.33 -7.66 5.11
CA ARG A 251 17.29 -7.56 4.01
C ARG A 251 17.41 -6.13 3.50
N SER A 252 18.44 -5.87 2.69
CA SER A 252 18.71 -4.53 2.15
C SER A 252 17.64 -4.06 1.15
N TYR A 253 17.50 -2.74 0.99
CA TYR A 253 16.62 -2.16 -0.02
C TYR A 253 16.88 -2.70 -1.44
N ALA A 254 18.16 -2.90 -1.79
CA ALA A 254 18.56 -3.51 -3.05
C ALA A 254 17.94 -4.90 -3.25
N GLN A 255 18.01 -5.75 -2.23
CA GLN A 255 17.41 -7.08 -2.26
C GLN A 255 15.89 -7.02 -2.36
N LEU A 256 15.23 -6.02 -1.76
CA LEU A 256 13.78 -5.84 -1.89
C LEU A 256 13.36 -5.41 -3.30
N VAL A 257 14.13 -4.51 -3.93
CA VAL A 257 13.91 -4.08 -5.32
C VAL A 257 14.12 -5.26 -6.28
N ASP A 258 15.21 -6.00 -6.12
CA ASP A 258 15.50 -7.18 -6.94
C ASP A 258 14.42 -8.26 -6.76
N TRP A 259 13.93 -8.43 -5.53
CA TRP A 259 12.84 -9.35 -5.25
C TRP A 259 11.53 -8.94 -5.92
N GLY A 260 11.20 -7.64 -5.92
CA GLY A 260 10.10 -7.09 -6.72
C GLY A 260 10.24 -7.41 -8.21
N ARG A 261 11.41 -7.13 -8.80
CA ARG A 261 11.70 -7.44 -10.21
C ARG A 261 11.55 -8.94 -10.52
N GLN A 262 12.03 -9.80 -9.62
CA GLN A 262 11.93 -11.25 -9.75
C GLN A 262 10.49 -11.74 -9.63
N GLY A 263 9.72 -11.23 -8.67
CA GLY A 263 8.32 -11.61 -8.44
C GLY A 263 7.43 -11.41 -9.67
N PHE A 264 7.64 -10.32 -10.41
CA PHE A 264 6.89 -10.02 -11.64
C PHE A 264 7.58 -10.49 -12.93
N SER A 265 8.68 -11.25 -12.85
CA SER A 265 9.46 -11.67 -14.02
C SER A 265 8.71 -12.61 -14.97
N GLY A 266 7.68 -13.31 -14.47
CA GLY A 266 6.81 -14.19 -15.25
C GLY A 266 5.72 -13.48 -16.06
N LEU A 267 5.48 -12.18 -15.82
CA LEU A 267 4.51 -11.39 -16.58
C LEU A 267 5.05 -10.97 -17.95
N ALA A 268 4.16 -10.68 -18.89
CA ALA A 268 4.55 -10.05 -20.15
C ALA A 268 5.25 -8.70 -19.89
N PRO A 269 6.19 -8.26 -20.76
CA PRO A 269 6.96 -7.04 -20.54
C PRO A 269 6.09 -5.81 -20.26
N GLU A 270 4.98 -5.64 -20.99
CA GLU A 270 4.05 -4.53 -20.83
C GLU A 270 3.32 -4.58 -19.49
N ASP A 271 2.89 -5.77 -19.06
CA ASP A 271 2.24 -5.96 -17.76
C ASP A 271 3.21 -5.72 -16.61
N ARG A 272 4.45 -6.20 -16.74
CA ARG A 272 5.51 -5.93 -15.77
C ARG A 272 5.79 -4.44 -15.64
N ASP A 273 5.83 -3.70 -16.75
CA ASP A 273 5.96 -2.24 -16.75
C ASP A 273 4.76 -1.53 -16.07
N GLN A 274 3.54 -2.09 -16.19
CA GLN A 274 2.39 -1.59 -15.45
C GLN A 274 2.59 -1.76 -13.94
N VAL A 275 2.86 -2.99 -13.50
CA VAL A 275 2.93 -3.33 -12.07
C VAL A 275 4.11 -2.65 -11.37
N LEU A 276 5.27 -2.56 -12.03
CA LEU A 276 6.46 -1.95 -11.45
C LEU A 276 6.44 -0.41 -11.45
N GLY A 277 5.52 0.24 -12.18
CA GLY A 277 5.51 1.71 -12.16
C GLY A 277 4.35 2.40 -12.85
N ARG A 278 3.96 2.02 -14.07
CA ARG A 278 3.00 2.84 -14.85
C ARG A 278 1.62 2.92 -14.21
N THR A 279 1.16 1.86 -13.53
CA THR A 279 -0.08 1.89 -12.75
C THR A 279 -0.01 2.95 -11.66
N ALA A 280 1.11 3.03 -10.92
CA ALA A 280 1.31 4.00 -9.84
C ALA A 280 1.29 5.46 -10.32
N LEU A 281 1.79 5.73 -11.53
CA LEU A 281 1.80 7.09 -12.10
C LEU A 281 0.40 7.64 -12.40
N GLY A 282 -0.60 6.77 -12.54
CA GLY A 282 -2.00 7.20 -12.67
C GLY A 282 -2.58 7.79 -11.38
N PHE A 283 -1.96 7.51 -10.24
CA PHE A 283 -2.38 7.95 -8.91
C PHE A 283 -1.49 9.05 -8.36
N TRP A 284 -0.19 8.87 -8.55
CA TRP A 284 0.84 9.76 -8.08
C TRP A 284 1.68 10.16 -9.28
N PRO A 285 1.20 11.06 -10.16
CA PRO A 285 2.03 11.57 -11.25
C PRO A 285 3.17 12.44 -10.69
N PRO A 286 4.30 12.58 -11.40
CA PRO A 286 5.24 13.66 -11.11
C PRO A 286 4.56 15.02 -11.32
N PRO A 287 5.05 16.10 -10.70
CA PRO A 287 4.64 17.45 -11.05
C PRO A 287 4.72 17.67 -12.56
N GLY A 288 3.73 18.38 -13.13
CA GLY A 288 3.81 18.80 -14.52
C GLY A 288 4.98 19.77 -14.74
N PRO A 289 5.50 19.91 -15.97
CA PRO A 289 6.48 20.96 -16.27
C PRO A 289 5.91 22.33 -15.89
N GLN A 290 6.68 23.10 -15.12
CA GLN A 290 6.36 24.48 -14.74
C GLN A 290 6.46 25.42 -15.95
#